data_AF-A0A3D3QKR1-F1
#
_entry.id   AF-A0A3D3QKR1-F1
#
_cell.length_a   1.000
_cell.length_b   1.000
_cell.length_c   1.000
_cell.angle_alpha   90.00
_cell.angle_beta   90.00
_cell.angle_gamma   90.00
#
_symmetry.space_group_name_H-M   'P 1'
#
loop_
_entity.id
_entity.type
_entity.pdbx_description
1 polymer ?
#
loop_
_entity_poly.entity_id
_entity_poly.type
_entity_poly.pdbx_seq_one_letter_code
_entity_poly.pdbx_strand_id
1 'polypeptide(L)' 'GLSEGNIFAGELFEDQLFLNRPAPGWNQYRTPIEGYYQCGSGTHPGGCVTGAPGWLAAQQVLNDRGEMLSPQSEKV' A
#
# COMPACT_ATOMS: atom_id res chain seq x y z
N GLY A 1 -6.12 18.47 -2.09
CA GLY A 1 -6.68 17.50 -1.12
C GLY A 1 -8.12 17.85 -0.84
N LEU A 2 -8.88 16.93 -0.23
CA LEU A 2 -10.24 17.23 0.23
C LEU A 2 -10.16 18.05 1.52
N SER A 3 -10.83 19.21 1.56
CA SER A 3 -10.95 20.00 2.79
C SER A 3 -11.63 19.16 3.87
N GLU A 4 -11.06 19.17 5.09
CA GLU A 4 -11.53 18.34 6.22
C GLU A 4 -11.48 16.83 5.97
N GLY A 5 -10.83 16.40 4.88
CA GLY A 5 -10.67 15.00 4.54
C GLY A 5 -9.65 14.31 5.44
N ASN A 6 -9.91 13.03 5.73
CA ASN A 6 -8.94 12.20 6.42
C ASN A 6 -7.78 11.83 5.48
N ILE A 7 -6.54 12.14 5.89
CA ILE A 7 -5.34 11.85 5.10
C ILE A 7 -5.14 10.34 4.83
N PHE A 8 -5.80 9.47 5.59
CA PHE A 8 -5.75 8.02 5.42
C PHE A 8 -6.84 7.48 4.50
N ALA A 9 -7.68 8.36 3.91
CA ALA A 9 -8.83 7.97 3.09
C ALA A 9 -9.82 7.04 3.84
N GLY A 10 -9.92 7.21 5.17
CA GLY A 10 -10.72 6.40 6.07
C GLY A 10 -10.22 6.56 7.51
N GLU A 11 -11.01 6.15 8.50
CA GLU A 11 -10.58 6.11 9.90
C GLU A 11 -9.76 4.85 10.18
N LEU A 12 -8.68 4.98 10.96
CA LEU A 12 -7.81 3.85 11.29
C LEU A 12 -8.38 3.05 12.47
N PHE A 13 -9.39 2.23 12.22
CA PHE A 13 -9.82 1.19 13.16
C PHE A 13 -8.80 0.04 13.22
N GLU A 14 -8.87 -0.79 14.27
CA GLU A 14 -7.91 -1.89 14.49
C GLU A 14 -7.80 -2.82 13.26
N ASP A 15 -8.91 -3.16 12.63
CA ASP A 15 -8.94 -4.03 11.46
C ASP A 15 -8.34 -3.36 10.21
N GLN A 16 -8.45 -2.04 10.10
CA GLN A 16 -7.84 -1.24 9.04
C GLN A 16 -6.32 -1.07 9.21
N LEU A 17 -5.80 -1.11 10.44
CA LEU A 17 -4.36 -1.06 10.67
C LEU A 17 -3.63 -2.27 10.08
N PHE A 18 -4.23 -3.46 10.22
CA PHE A 18 -3.57 -4.71 9.89
C PHE A 18 -3.99 -5.30 8.54
N LEU A 19 -5.29 -5.51 8.30
CA LEU A 19 -5.73 -6.45 7.26
C LEU A 19 -6.62 -5.85 6.19
N ASN A 20 -7.46 -4.86 6.52
CA ASN A 20 -8.60 -4.50 5.67
C ASN A 20 -8.41 -3.24 4.82
N ARG A 21 -7.18 -2.70 4.72
CA ARG A 21 -6.94 -1.47 3.96
C ARG A 21 -6.29 -1.74 2.59
N PRO A 22 -6.76 -1.08 1.50
CA PRO A 22 -7.86 -0.12 1.46
C PRO A 22 -9.26 -0.78 1.57
N ALA A 23 -9.37 -2.06 1.25
CA ALA A 23 -10.58 -2.86 1.42
C ALA A 23 -10.21 -4.35 1.60
N PRO A 24 -11.08 -5.17 2.22
CA PRO A 24 -10.91 -6.62 2.25
C PRO A 24 -10.72 -7.20 0.84
N GLY A 25 -9.73 -8.09 0.69
CA GLY A 25 -9.37 -8.70 -0.60
C GLY A 25 -8.47 -7.87 -1.51
N TRP A 26 -8.23 -6.59 -1.19
CA TRP A 26 -7.40 -5.67 -2.00
C TRP A 26 -6.25 -5.05 -1.19
N ASN A 27 -5.87 -5.70 -0.10
CA ASN A 27 -4.88 -5.26 0.88
C ASN A 27 -3.42 -5.54 0.48
N GLN A 28 -3.19 -6.17 -0.66
CA GLN A 28 -1.87 -6.47 -1.22
C GLN A 28 -1.47 -5.51 -2.33
N TYR A 29 -1.85 -4.23 -2.21
CA TYR A 29 -1.56 -3.15 -3.16
C TYR A 29 -2.25 -3.27 -4.52
N ARG A 30 -2.58 -4.47 -5.01
CA ARG A 30 -3.38 -4.68 -6.21
C ARG A 30 -4.82 -4.26 -6.00
N THR A 31 -5.41 -3.77 -7.08
CA THR A 31 -6.84 -3.49 -7.16
C THR A 31 -7.51 -4.48 -8.12
N PRO A 32 -8.85 -4.52 -8.20
CA PRO A 32 -9.54 -5.32 -9.22
C PRO A 32 -9.30 -4.82 -10.65
N ILE A 33 -8.71 -3.64 -10.83
CA ILE A 33 -8.39 -3.07 -12.13
C ILE A 33 -6.97 -3.49 -12.51
N GLU A 34 -6.83 -4.16 -13.65
CA GLU A 34 -5.53 -4.62 -14.15
C GLU A 34 -4.56 -3.45 -14.31
N GLY A 35 -3.33 -3.62 -13.81
CA GLY A 35 -2.29 -2.61 -13.86
C GLY A 35 -2.47 -1.42 -12.91
N TYR A 36 -3.54 -1.41 -12.08
CA TYR A 36 -3.77 -0.36 -11.08
C TYR A 36 -3.45 -0.85 -9.66
N TYR A 37 -2.60 -0.08 -8.98
CA TYR A 37 -2.08 -0.39 -7.66
C TYR A 37 -2.27 0.81 -6.73
N GLN A 38 -2.52 0.52 -5.45
CA GLN A 38 -2.64 1.52 -4.40
C GLN A 38 -1.37 1.59 -3.57
N CYS A 39 -0.86 2.81 -3.37
CA CYS A 39 0.38 3.10 -2.65
C CYS A 39 0.26 4.30 -1.69
N GLY A 40 -0.97 4.77 -1.46
CA GLY A 40 -1.23 5.96 -0.66
C GLY A 40 -1.15 5.70 0.84
N SER A 41 -1.29 6.78 1.60
CA SER A 41 -1.40 6.79 3.07
C SER A 41 -2.55 5.94 3.62
N GLY A 42 -3.53 5.58 2.79
CA GLY A 42 -4.59 4.63 3.13
C GLY A 42 -4.22 3.15 2.99
N THR A 43 -2.97 2.80 2.65
CA THR A 43 -2.53 1.39 2.48
C THR A 43 -1.52 0.95 3.55
N HIS A 44 -1.38 -0.36 3.75
CA HIS A 44 -0.42 -0.96 4.70
C HIS A 44 1.03 -0.60 4.34
N PRO A 45 1.94 -0.27 5.30
CA PRO A 45 1.89 -0.42 6.76
C PRO A 45 1.47 0.82 7.57
N GLY A 46 1.18 1.95 6.95
CA GLY A 46 0.85 3.15 7.72
C GLY A 46 0.64 4.34 6.83
N GLY A 47 -0.27 5.22 7.23
CA GLY A 47 -0.35 6.54 6.65
C GLY A 47 0.65 7.51 7.27
N CYS A 48 0.71 8.71 6.69
CA CYS A 48 1.77 9.72 6.80
C CYS A 48 2.87 9.54 5.75
N VAL A 49 3.86 10.45 5.75
CA VAL A 49 4.92 10.53 4.75
C VAL A 49 6.05 9.56 5.11
N THR A 50 5.80 8.25 4.96
CA THR A 50 6.74 7.17 5.36
C THR A 50 7.43 6.48 4.18
N GLY A 51 6.91 6.63 2.96
CA GLY A 51 7.43 5.97 1.75
C GLY A 51 7.18 4.46 1.66
N ALA A 52 6.93 3.78 2.78
CA ALA A 52 6.73 2.33 2.84
C ALA A 52 5.57 1.81 1.97
N PRO A 53 4.38 2.45 1.94
CA PRO A 53 3.31 2.12 0.99
C PRO A 53 3.76 2.13 -0.49
N GLY A 54 4.55 3.14 -0.86
CA GLY A 54 5.14 3.27 -2.19
C GLY A 54 6.11 2.15 -2.51
N TRP A 55 7.00 1.83 -1.58
CA TRP A 55 8.01 0.78 -1.74
C TRP A 55 7.39 -0.61 -1.90
N LEU A 56 6.37 -0.94 -1.10
CA LEU A 56 5.70 -2.24 -1.18
C LEU A 56 4.82 -2.35 -2.43
N ALA A 57 4.10 -1.29 -2.80
CA ALA A 57 3.35 -1.25 -4.05
C ALA A 57 4.28 -1.40 -5.28
N ALA A 58 5.45 -0.75 -5.27
CA ALA A 58 6.43 -0.89 -6.35
C ALA A 58 6.97 -2.32 -6.46
N GLN A 59 7.27 -2.98 -5.34
CA GLN A 59 7.61 -4.41 -5.35
C GLN A 59 6.49 -5.26 -5.95
N GLN A 60 5.23 -4.95 -5.61
CA GLN A 60 4.09 -5.66 -6.17
C GLN A 60 4.00 -5.48 -7.69
N VAL A 61 4.23 -4.27 -8.21
CA VAL A 61 4.27 -3.99 -9.66
C VAL A 61 5.38 -4.80 -10.34
N LEU A 62 6.58 -4.82 -9.76
CA LEU A 62 7.73 -5.53 -10.33
C LEU A 62 7.52 -7.04 -10.35
N ASN A 63 6.95 -7.60 -9.27
CA ASN A 63 6.58 -9.00 -9.20
C ASN A 63 5.59 -9.38 -10.31
N ASP A 64 4.63 -8.49 -10.60
CA ASP A 64 3.60 -8.73 -11.63
C ASP A 64 4.14 -8.64 -13.04
N ARG A 65 5.17 -7.81 -13.24
CA ARG A 65 5.90 -7.68 -14.51
C ARG A 65 6.94 -8.77 -14.71
N GLY A 66 7.18 -9.63 -13.71
CA GLY A 66 8.28 -10.61 -13.75
C GLY A 66 9.67 -9.97 -13.63
N GLU A 67 9.75 -8.74 -13.13
CA GLU A 67 10.97 -7.92 -13.02
C GLU A 67 11.53 -7.93 -11.59
N MET A 68 11.33 -9.02 -10.84
CA MET A 68 11.66 -9.11 -9.41
C MET A 68 13.08 -8.58 -9.11
N LEU A 69 13.16 -7.48 -8.36
CA LEU A 69 14.42 -6.99 -7.81
C LEU A 69 14.96 -8.05 -6.85
N SER A 70 16.24 -8.40 -7.01
CA SER A 70 16.92 -9.27 -6.04
C SER A 70 16.77 -8.69 -4.63
N PRO A 71 16.63 -9.52 -3.58
CA PRO A 71 16.60 -9.04 -2.21
C PRO A 71 17.85 -8.21 -1.95
N GLN A 72 17.71 -6.89 -1.84
CA GLN A 72 18.78 -6.06 -1.31
C GLN A 72 18.91 -6.46 0.15
N SER A 73 20.11 -6.92 0.52
CA SER A 73 20.41 -7.33 1.88
C SER A 73 20.01 -6.21 2.83
N GLU A 74 19.00 -6.50 3.64
CA GLU A 74 18.61 -5.70 4.79
C GLU A 74 19.79 -5.80 5.77
N LYS A 75 20.74 -4.87 5.64
CA LYS A 75 21.75 -4.64 6.67
C LYS A 75 21.01 -3.99 7.84
N VAL A 76 20.58 -4.82 8.78
CA VAL A 76 20.35 -4.45 10.18
C VAL A 76 21.63 -4.74 10.96
#